data_AF-A0AAD7R0I4-F1
#
_entry.id   AF-A0AAD7R0I4-F1
#
_cell.length_a   1.000
_cell.length_b   1.000
_cell.length_c   1.000
_cell.angle_alpha   90.00
_cell.angle_beta   90.00
_cell.angle_gamma   90.00
#
_symmetry.space_group_name_H-M   'P 1'
#
loop_
_entity.id
_entity.type
_entity.pdbx_description
1 polymer ?
#
loop_
_entity_poly.entity_id
_entity_poly.type
_entity_poly.pdbx_seq_one_letter_code
_entity_poly.pdbx_strand_id
1 'polypeptide(L)'
;MWCQAGPREPTAVQLRTVTGELAPLVGKSMLTVSVGGAVRHPVWIAAVQEPCILGLDFLKATGCQLDLKRGTVRLQEGPAVKMAPVITSTTPLSGSPTLQWHG
;
A
#
# COMPACT_ATOMS: atom_id res chain seq x y z
N MET A 1 6.63 5.94 10.46
CA MET A 1 6.67 4.96 9.35
C MET A 1 7.42 5.63 8.21
N TRP A 2 8.62 5.18 7.89
CA TRP A 2 9.44 5.76 6.81
C TRP A 2 9.46 4.77 5.65
N CYS A 3 8.96 5.17 4.48
CA CYS A 3 8.98 4.34 3.27
C CYS A 3 9.97 4.96 2.28
N GLN A 4 11.05 4.24 1.97
CA GLN A 4 11.98 4.63 0.91
C GLN A 4 11.55 3.90 -0.37
N ALA A 5 10.99 4.65 -1.33
CA ALA A 5 10.64 4.11 -2.65
C ALA A 5 11.87 4.19 -3.58
N GLY A 6 12.21 3.08 -4.23
CA GLY A 6 13.24 3.06 -5.27
C GLY A 6 12.76 3.73 -6.58
N PRO A 7 13.62 3.78 -7.62
CA PRO A 7 13.25 4.27 -8.94
C PRO A 7 11.97 3.59 -9.45
N ARG A 8 11.09 4.36 -10.09
CA ARG A 8 9.83 3.84 -10.61
C ARG A 8 9.88 3.63 -12.11
N GLU A 9 9.34 2.51 -12.56
CA GLU A 9 9.09 2.26 -13.99
C GLU A 9 7.72 2.83 -14.38
N PRO A 10 7.63 3.76 -15.34
CA PRO A 10 6.36 4.31 -15.81
C PRO A 10 5.43 3.23 -16.39
N THR A 11 4.12 3.47 -16.33
CA THR A 11 3.11 2.51 -16.81
C THR A 11 1.91 3.22 -17.44
N ALA A 12 1.22 2.54 -18.36
CA ALA A 12 -0.09 2.93 -18.87
C ALA A 12 -1.24 2.11 -18.25
N VAL A 13 -0.94 1.27 -17.27
CA VAL A 13 -1.94 0.44 -16.58
C VAL A 13 -2.86 1.30 -15.72
N GLN A 14 -4.14 0.95 -15.71
CA GLN A 14 -5.17 1.58 -14.89
C GLN A 14 -5.73 0.56 -13.89
N LEU A 15 -6.01 1.03 -12.68
CA LEU A 15 -6.68 0.25 -11.66
C LEU A 15 -8.18 0.49 -11.77
N ARG A 16 -8.95 -0.60 -11.92
CA ARG A 16 -10.41 -0.52 -11.87
C ARG A 16 -10.87 -0.61 -10.43
N THR A 17 -11.59 0.40 -9.95
CA THR A 17 -12.17 0.42 -8.61
C THR A 17 -13.45 -0.41 -8.55
N VAL A 18 -13.95 -0.63 -7.34
CA VAL A 18 -15.24 -1.32 -7.11
C VAL A 18 -16.44 -0.52 -7.64
N THR A 19 -16.31 0.81 -7.79
CA THR A 19 -17.33 1.67 -8.42
C THR A 19 -17.28 1.61 -9.95
N GLY A 20 -16.27 0.92 -10.52
CA GLY A 20 -16.06 0.78 -11.95
C GLY A 20 -15.18 1.87 -12.57
N GLU A 21 -14.79 2.87 -11.77
CA GLU A 21 -13.89 3.94 -12.19
C GLU A 21 -12.47 3.42 -12.48
N LEU A 22 -11.75 4.12 -13.35
CA LEU A 22 -10.37 3.79 -13.71
C LEU A 22 -9.44 4.84 -13.09
N ALA A 23 -8.63 4.41 -12.12
CA ALA A 23 -7.59 5.22 -11.50
C ALA A 23 -6.24 4.95 -12.19
N PRO A 24 -5.54 5.98 -12.70
CA PRO A 24 -4.26 5.77 -13.35
C PRO A 24 -3.18 5.33 -12.34
N LEU A 25 -2.40 4.32 -12.73
CA LEU A 25 -1.19 3.96 -12.00
C LEU A 25 -0.02 4.83 -12.49
N VAL A 26 0.77 5.32 -11.54
CA VAL A 26 1.93 6.18 -11.78
C VAL A 26 3.15 5.35 -12.21
N GLY A 27 3.24 4.10 -11.75
CA GLY A 27 4.34 3.20 -12.09
C GLY A 27 4.47 2.02 -11.12
N LYS A 28 5.50 1.20 -11.31
CA LYS A 28 5.92 0.16 -10.35
C LYS A 28 7.16 0.60 -9.60
N SER A 29 7.29 0.21 -8.34
CA SER A 29 8.53 0.35 -7.57
C SER A 29 8.67 -0.81 -6.58
N MET A 30 9.87 -1.03 -6.05
CA MET A 30 10.09 -1.98 -4.96
C MET A 30 9.85 -1.30 -3.62
N LEU A 31 8.95 -1.84 -2.81
CA LEU A 31 8.68 -1.38 -1.45
C LEU A 31 9.06 -2.46 -0.44
N THR A 32 9.61 -2.04 0.69
CA THR A 32 9.77 -2.90 1.87
C THR A 32 8.58 -2.70 2.79
N VAL A 33 7.78 -3.75 2.98
CA VAL A 33 6.64 -3.76 3.91
C VAL A 33 7.07 -4.43 5.21
N SER A 34 6.85 -3.75 6.34
CA SER A 34 7.24 -4.24 7.66
C SER A 34 6.02 -4.50 8.55
N VAL A 35 5.66 -5.78 8.74
CA VAL A 35 4.59 -6.23 9.65
C VAL A 35 5.03 -7.54 10.30
N GLY A 36 5.55 -7.48 11.53
CA GLY A 36 6.10 -8.66 12.21
C GLY A 36 7.37 -9.27 11.57
N GLY A 37 7.90 -8.63 10.52
CA GLY A 37 9.03 -9.01 9.67
C GLY A 37 9.10 -8.04 8.48
N ALA A 38 10.16 -8.09 7.65
CA ALA A 38 10.35 -7.19 6.51
C ALA A 38 10.33 -7.94 5.18
N VAL A 39 9.46 -7.53 4.25
CA VAL A 39 9.30 -8.17 2.94
C VAL A 39 9.48 -7.15 1.83
N ARG A 40 10.39 -7.43 0.89
CA ARG A 40 10.53 -6.65 -0.34
C ARG A 40 9.56 -7.17 -1.40
N HIS A 41 8.69 -6.32 -1.92
CA HIS A 41 7.73 -6.69 -2.95
C HIS A 41 7.56 -5.57 -3.99
N PRO A 42 7.37 -5.89 -5.28
CA PRO A 42 7.00 -4.90 -6.28
C PRO A 42 5.59 -4.40 -5.98
N VAL A 43 5.42 -3.09 -5.96
CA VAL A 43 4.13 -2.43 -5.72
C VAL A 43 3.79 -1.50 -6.86
N TRP A 44 2.49 -1.35 -7.09
CA TRP A 44 1.96 -0.31 -7.96
C TRP A 44 1.78 0.99 -7.17
N ILE A 45 2.27 2.08 -7.73
CA ILE A 45 2.07 3.42 -7.19
C ILE A 45 0.84 4.00 -7.86
N ALA A 46 -0.16 4.38 -7.07
CA ALA A 46 -1.41 4.99 -7.53
C ALA A 46 -1.71 6.24 -6.70
N ALA A 47 -2.41 7.20 -7.29
CA ALA A 47 -2.96 8.34 -6.55
C ALA A 47 -4.26 7.90 -5.84
N VAL A 48 -4.14 7.05 -4.82
CA VAL A 48 -5.26 6.58 -3.98
C VAL A 48 -5.26 7.34 -2.64
N GLN A 49 -6.44 7.51 -2.04
CA GLN A 49 -6.57 8.20 -0.74
C GLN A 49 -6.05 7.35 0.42
N GLU A 50 -6.09 6.03 0.26
CA GLU A 50 -5.63 5.08 1.26
C GLU A 50 -4.09 4.97 1.24
N PRO A 51 -3.43 4.94 2.41
CA PRO A 51 -1.97 5.00 2.49
C PRO A 51 -1.25 3.79 1.88
N CYS A 52 -1.93 2.63 1.74
CA CYS A 52 -1.43 1.44 1.03
C CYS A 52 -2.54 0.38 0.94
N ILE A 53 -2.61 -0.34 -0.19
CA ILE A 53 -3.49 -1.51 -0.36
C ILE A 53 -2.60 -2.73 -0.61
N LEU A 54 -2.77 -3.78 0.21
CA LEU A 54 -2.07 -5.05 0.01
C LEU A 54 -2.89 -5.95 -0.93
N GLY A 55 -2.33 -6.22 -2.12
CA GLY A 55 -2.93 -7.09 -3.12
C GLY A 55 -2.81 -8.57 -2.77
N LEU A 56 -3.62 -9.41 -3.45
CA LEU A 56 -3.62 -10.86 -3.25
C LEU A 56 -2.27 -11.50 -3.65
N ASP A 57 -1.55 -10.91 -4.59
CA ASP A 57 -0.20 -11.29 -4.98
C ASP A 57 0.79 -11.23 -3.81
N PHE A 58 0.81 -10.11 -3.09
CA PHE A 58 1.60 -9.95 -1.88
C PHE A 58 1.16 -10.91 -0.77
N LEU A 59 -0.14 -11.03 -0.55
CA LEU A 59 -0.70 -11.92 0.48
C LEU A 59 -0.32 -13.39 0.23
N LYS A 60 -0.36 -13.83 -1.03
CA LYS A 60 0.10 -15.18 -1.42
C LYS A 60 1.61 -15.34 -1.24
N ALA A 61 2.40 -14.36 -1.69
CA ALA A 61 3.86 -14.41 -1.59
C ALA A 61 4.37 -14.45 -0.14
N THR A 62 3.60 -13.90 0.80
CA THR A 62 3.94 -13.87 2.23
C THR A 62 3.32 -15.00 3.04
N GLY A 63 2.55 -15.91 2.42
CA GLY A 63 1.81 -16.94 3.14
C GLY A 63 0.84 -16.35 4.17
N CYS A 64 0.24 -15.20 3.85
CA CYS A 64 -0.57 -14.43 4.78
C CYS A 64 -1.74 -15.27 5.34
N GLN A 65 -1.94 -15.18 6.66
CA GLN A 65 -3.09 -15.75 7.34
C GLN A 65 -3.95 -14.63 7.92
N LEU A 66 -5.23 -14.64 7.56
CA LEU A 66 -6.22 -13.69 8.02
C LEU A 66 -7.22 -14.40 8.93
N ASP A 67 -7.24 -14.03 10.20
CA ASP A 67 -8.29 -14.45 11.13
C ASP A 67 -9.29 -13.31 11.29
N LEU A 68 -10.39 -13.41 10.56
CA LEU A 68 -11.48 -12.43 10.57
C LEU A 68 -12.25 -12.43 11.89
N LYS A 69 -12.29 -13.57 12.61
CA LYS A 69 -12.98 -13.67 13.91
C LYS A 69 -12.21 -12.94 15.00
N ARG A 70 -10.88 -13.05 14.98
CA ARG A 70 -9.99 -12.37 15.94
C ARG A 70 -9.56 -10.98 15.47
N GLY A 71 -9.81 -10.64 14.21
CA GLY A 71 -9.35 -9.41 13.60
C GLY A 71 -7.82 -9.33 13.56
N THR A 72 -7.15 -10.43 13.22
CA THR A 72 -5.68 -10.48 13.17
C THR A 72 -5.15 -10.89 11.80
N VAL A 73 -4.02 -10.32 11.43
CA VAL A 73 -3.23 -10.70 10.26
C VAL A 73 -1.88 -11.27 10.70
N ARG A 74 -1.42 -12.32 10.02
CA ARG A 74 -0.08 -12.87 10.20
C ARG A 74 0.61 -12.95 8.84
N LEU A 75 1.79 -12.35 8.71
CA LEU A 75 2.62 -12.46 7.52
C LEU A 75 3.84 -13.34 7.84
N GLN A 76 4.18 -14.26 6.94
CA GLN A 76 5.28 -15.20 7.09
C GLN A 76 5.23 -15.95 8.45
N GLU A 77 6.39 -16.15 9.09
CA GLU A 77 6.50 -16.71 10.45
C GLU A 77 6.44 -15.63 11.55
N GLY A 78 5.99 -14.42 11.21
CA GLY A 78 5.86 -13.32 12.16
C GLY A 78 4.72 -13.49 13.17
N PRO A 79 4.67 -12.66 14.22
CA PRO A 79 3.56 -12.65 15.16
C PRO A 79 2.24 -12.22 14.48
N ALA A 80 1.11 -12.68 15.04
CA ALA A 80 -0.20 -12.17 14.65
C ALA A 80 -0.37 -10.72 15.14
N VAL A 81 -0.73 -9.82 14.22
CA VAL A 81 -0.94 -8.39 14.48
C VAL A 81 -2.44 -8.10 14.43
N LYS A 82 -2.95 -7.35 15.41
CA LYS A 82 -4.35 -6.89 15.38
C LYS A 82 -4.55 -5.86 14.26
N MET A 83 -5.61 -6.06 13.49
CA MET A 83 -6.08 -5.10 12.50
C MET A 83 -6.81 -3.98 13.22
N ALA A 84 -6.42 -2.73 12.95
CA ALA A 84 -7.16 -1.56 13.40
C ALA A 84 -8.29 -1.25 12.40
N PRO A 85 -9.42 -0.70 12.85
CA PRO A 85 -10.38 -0.09 11.95
C PRO A 85 -9.68 0.97 11.10
N VAL A 86 -10.02 1.04 9.81
CA VAL A 86 -9.57 2.15 8.96
C VAL A 86 -10.30 3.40 9.44
N ILE A 87 -9.62 4.22 10.24
CA ILE A 87 -10.10 5.57 10.55
C ILE A 87 -9.65 6.44 9.38
N THR A 88 -10.54 6.66 8.41
CA THR A 88 -10.33 7.68 7.38
C THR A 88 -10.32 9.04 8.07
N SER A 89 -9.13 9.55 8.42
CA SER A 89 -8.99 10.97 8.68
C SER A 89 -9.14 11.69 7.35
N THR A 90 -10.37 12.13 7.06
CA THR A 90 -10.62 13.12 6.01
C THR A 90 -9.93 14.42 6.46
N THR A 91 -8.64 14.56 6.18
CA THR A 91 -8.03 15.89 6.21
C THR A 91 -8.49 16.57 4.93
N PRO A 92 -9.33 17.63 4.98
CA PRO A 92 -9.58 18.42 3.79
C PRO A 92 -8.23 18.93 3.29
N LEU A 93 -7.94 18.71 2.00
CA LEU A 93 -6.80 19.30 1.31
C LEU A 93 -6.99 20.82 1.25
N SER A 94 -6.78 21.49 2.39
CA SER A 94 -6.51 22.92 2.48
C SER A 94 -5.00 23.06 2.48
N GLY A 95 -4.42 23.13 1.28
CA GLY A 95 -3.01 23.46 1.07
C GLY A 95 -2.32 22.46 0.14
N SER A 96 -2.13 22.87 -1.11
CA SER A 96 -1.16 22.24 -2.02
C SER A 96 0.19 22.10 -1.34
N PRO A 97 0.81 20.90 -1.29
CA PRO A 97 2.24 20.82 -1.12
C PRO A 97 2.88 21.05 -2.49
N THR A 98 3.34 22.28 -2.71
CA THR A 98 4.28 22.63 -3.76
C THR A 98 5.54 21.79 -3.53
N LEU A 99 5.78 20.77 -4.36
CA LEU A 99 7.07 20.08 -4.40
C LEU A 99 8.10 21.03 -5.01
N GLN A 100 8.77 21.81 -4.17
CA GLN A 100 9.95 22.57 -4.56
C GLN A 100 11.14 21.61 -4.66
N TRP A 101 11.65 21.45 -5.88
CA TRP A 101 12.94 20.84 -6.16
C TRP A 101 14.05 21.84 -5.85
N HIS A 102 15.02 21.45 -5.02
CA HIS A 102 16.36 22.04 -5.03
C HIS A 102 17.30 21.03 -5.67
N GLY A 103 18.09 21.53 -6.62
CA GLY A 103 18.87 20.75 -7.60
C GLY A 103 19.97 19.87 -7.03
#